data_AF-A0A2E8NPI1-F1
#
_entry.id   AF-A0A2E8NPI1-F1
#
_cell.length_a   1.000
_cell.length_b   1.000
_cell.length_c   1.000
_cell.angle_alpha   90.00
_cell.angle_beta   90.00
_cell.angle_gamma   90.00
#
_symmetry.space_group_name_H-M   'P 1'
#
loop_
_entity.id
_entity.type
_entity.pdbx_description
1 polymer ?
#
loop_
_entity_poly.entity_id
_entity_poly.type
_entity_poly.pdbx_seq_one_letter_code
_entity_poly.pdbx_strand_id
1 'polypeptide(L)'
;MGQGNLDRTGDLFLVLGSQRLSLADYTKEANDRWLKITPQDTWSSTLSRVRIARQEAVEKSLEAIRSSGFPDRGSSFARLLDSCGIEKKADVILAAIQYLRSVEKEGHTQPRELRRLIVETKKWKKKTVKSWNVSLYISRMLQGNPTSGGAPLLEFPRRRPRRNGYVVLTEAGRDHLDRLSLSR
;
A
#
# COMPACT_ATOMS: atom_id res chain seq x y z
N MET A 1 -45.84 0.51 -8.04
CA MET A 1 -45.06 -0.12 -9.13
C MET A 1 -43.59 0.00 -8.77
N GLY A 2 -42.90 -1.13 -8.67
CA GLY A 2 -41.52 -1.22 -8.19
C GLY A 2 -40.47 -1.35 -9.29
N GLN A 3 -39.29 -1.77 -8.81
CA GLN A 3 -38.00 -2.03 -9.47
C GLN A 3 -37.07 -0.79 -9.51
N GLY A 4 -35.88 -0.73 -8.89
CA GLY A 4 -35.02 -1.72 -8.24
C GLY A 4 -33.74 -1.99 -9.04
N ASN A 5 -32.57 -1.58 -8.53
CA ASN A 5 -31.26 -2.22 -8.79
C ASN A 5 -30.21 -1.65 -7.81
N LEU A 6 -30.03 -2.22 -6.60
CA LEU A 6 -28.99 -3.19 -6.23
C LEU A 6 -27.55 -2.77 -6.57
N ASP A 7 -26.90 -2.11 -5.60
CA ASP A 7 -25.46 -2.30 -5.32
C ASP A 7 -25.34 -2.72 -3.85
N ARG A 8 -25.69 -3.99 -3.57
CA ARG A 8 -25.62 -4.60 -2.24
C ARG A 8 -24.19 -5.04 -1.97
N THR A 9 -23.42 -4.20 -1.29
CA THR A 9 -22.44 -4.71 -0.31
C THR A 9 -23.15 -4.66 1.03
N GLY A 10 -23.42 -5.80 1.65
CA GLY A 10 -24.16 -5.85 2.91
C GLY A 10 -23.34 -5.23 4.04
N ASP A 11 -23.85 -4.15 4.64
CA ASP A 11 -23.26 -3.58 5.85
C ASP A 11 -23.53 -4.53 7.02
N LEU A 12 -22.46 -4.85 7.75
CA LEU A 12 -22.44 -5.87 8.80
C LEU A 12 -22.41 -5.13 10.15
N PHE A 13 -23.39 -5.43 11.01
CA PHE A 13 -23.56 -4.76 12.31
C PHE A 13 -23.51 -5.76 13.45
N LEU A 14 -22.82 -5.41 14.53
CA LEU A 14 -22.85 -6.14 15.79
C LEU A 14 -23.84 -5.42 16.72
N VAL A 15 -24.83 -6.14 17.25
CA VAL A 15 -25.77 -5.59 18.23
C VAL A 15 -25.40 -6.13 19.60
N LEU A 16 -24.98 -5.25 20.50
CA LEU A 16 -24.66 -5.55 21.90
C LEU A 16 -25.65 -4.82 22.79
N GLY A 17 -26.68 -5.53 23.26
CA GLY A 17 -27.76 -4.94 24.04
C GLY A 17 -28.49 -3.84 23.25
N SER A 18 -28.47 -2.61 23.77
CA SER A 18 -29.07 -1.43 23.12
C SER A 18 -28.16 -0.71 22.12
N GLN A 19 -26.88 -1.12 21.99
CA GLN A 19 -25.95 -0.51 21.05
C GLN A 19 -25.86 -1.29 19.75
N ARG A 20 -25.97 -0.56 18.63
CA ARG A 20 -25.70 -1.06 17.27
C ARG A 20 -24.36 -0.49 16.82
N LEU A 21 -23.35 -1.35 16.73
CA LEU A 21 -22.02 -0.98 16.27
C LEU A 21 -21.86 -1.44 14.82
N SER A 22 -21.51 -0.51 13.93
CA SER A 22 -21.10 -0.86 12.57
C SER A 22 -19.75 -1.56 12.62
N LEU A 23 -19.62 -2.73 11.97
CA LEU A 23 -18.32 -3.41 11.88
C LEU A 23 -17.30 -2.60 11.07
N ALA A 24 -17.75 -1.68 10.20
CA ALA A 24 -16.89 -0.73 9.52
C ALA A 24 -16.26 0.31 10.49
N ASP A 25 -16.97 0.65 11.57
CA ASP A 25 -16.47 1.58 12.59
C ASP A 25 -15.56 0.85 13.59
N TYR A 26 -15.90 -0.39 13.98
CA TYR A 26 -15.03 -1.24 14.80
C TYR A 26 -13.70 -1.53 14.10
N THR A 27 -13.72 -1.81 12.79
CA THR A 27 -12.50 -2.02 12.01
C THR A 27 -11.65 -0.75 11.89
N LYS A 28 -12.23 0.46 11.85
CA LYS A 28 -11.47 1.70 11.92
C LYS A 28 -10.78 1.90 13.28
N GLU A 29 -11.49 1.69 14.38
CA GLU A 29 -10.91 1.86 15.74
C GLU A 29 -9.86 0.78 16.06
N ALA A 30 -10.05 -0.46 15.61
CA ALA A 30 -9.04 -1.52 15.70
C ALA A 30 -7.83 -1.22 14.78
N ASN A 31 -8.08 -0.67 13.58
CA ASN A 31 -7.05 -0.25 12.64
C ASN A 31 -6.14 0.84 13.24
N ASP A 32 -6.63 1.67 14.16
CA ASP A 32 -5.80 2.72 14.78
C ASP A 32 -4.78 2.24 15.80
N ARG A 33 -4.93 1.03 16.36
CA ARG A 33 -4.05 0.53 17.43
C ARG A 33 -2.84 -0.27 16.97
N TRP A 34 -2.82 -0.85 15.77
CA TRP A 34 -1.76 -1.81 15.39
C TRP A 34 -0.48 -1.17 14.86
N LEU A 35 -0.52 0.08 14.36
CA LEU A 35 0.68 0.84 13.99
C LEU A 35 0.84 2.06 14.91
N LYS A 36 1.71 1.95 15.92
CA LYS A 36 2.24 3.11 16.67
C LYS A 36 3.26 3.83 15.80
N ILE A 37 2.78 4.77 14.99
CA ILE A 37 3.60 5.60 14.12
C ILE A 37 3.86 6.92 14.84
N THR A 38 5.12 7.31 14.88
CA THR A 38 5.58 8.58 15.45
C THR A 38 5.99 9.54 14.34
N PRO A 39 5.95 10.87 14.58
CA PRO A 39 6.42 11.89 13.64
C PRO A 39 7.88 11.74 13.18
N GLN A 40 8.71 10.99 13.92
CA GLN A 40 10.11 10.75 13.59
C GLN A 40 10.32 9.51 12.73
N ASP A 41 9.26 8.75 12.46
CA ASP A 41 9.37 7.53 11.69
C ASP A 41 9.64 7.79 10.21
N THR A 42 10.54 6.98 9.65
CA THR A 42 10.84 6.94 8.23
C THR A 42 9.96 5.92 7.52
N TRP A 43 9.97 5.96 6.19
CA TRP A 43 9.28 4.98 5.37
C TRP A 43 9.80 3.57 5.68
N SER A 44 11.12 3.39 5.75
CA SER A 44 11.78 2.11 6.01
C SER A 44 11.42 1.54 7.39
N SER A 45 11.36 2.36 8.44
CA SER A 45 10.96 1.90 9.78
C SER A 45 9.49 1.49 9.81
N THR A 46 8.62 2.27 9.18
CA THR A 46 7.18 2.01 9.12
C THR A 46 6.86 0.79 8.28
N LEU A 47 7.48 0.64 7.11
CA LEU A 47 7.37 -0.53 6.26
C LEU A 47 7.84 -1.81 6.98
N SER A 48 8.92 -1.73 7.76
CA SER A 48 9.41 -2.87 8.55
C SER A 48 8.39 -3.32 9.58
N ARG A 49 7.75 -2.39 10.30
CA ARG A 49 6.66 -2.70 11.25
C ARG A 49 5.48 -3.36 10.56
N VAL A 50 5.04 -2.83 9.41
CA VAL A 50 3.95 -3.44 8.63
C VAL A 50 4.30 -4.86 8.20
N ARG A 51 5.54 -5.09 7.76
CA ARG A 51 6.04 -6.42 7.37
C ARG A 51 6.01 -7.40 8.55
N ILE A 52 6.50 -7.00 9.72
CA ILE A 52 6.53 -7.84 10.92
C ILE A 52 5.11 -8.18 11.36
N ALA A 53 4.24 -7.17 11.48
CA ALA A 53 2.84 -7.37 11.87
C ALA A 53 2.09 -8.32 10.92
N ARG A 54 2.32 -8.21 9.60
CA ARG A 54 1.75 -9.15 8.62
C ARG A 54 2.27 -10.56 8.82
N GLN A 55 3.58 -10.72 9.03
CA GLN A 55 4.20 -12.04 9.21
C GLN A 55 3.64 -12.72 10.47
N GLU A 56 3.54 -12.00 11.58
CA GLU A 56 2.93 -12.50 12.81
C GLU A 56 1.46 -12.88 12.62
N ALA A 57 0.70 -12.09 11.86
CA ALA A 57 -0.70 -12.37 11.57
C ALA A 57 -0.88 -13.64 10.70
N VAL A 58 0.03 -13.86 9.74
CA VAL A 58 0.04 -15.08 8.91
C VAL A 58 0.43 -16.32 9.73
N GLU A 59 1.45 -16.19 10.59
CA GLU A 59 1.92 -17.29 11.46
C GLU A 59 0.88 -17.71 12.51
N LYS A 60 0.04 -16.78 12.98
CA LYS A 60 -1.01 -17.05 13.98
C LYS A 60 -2.32 -17.65 13.42
N SER A 61 -2.34 -18.10 12.15
CA SER A 61 -3.50 -18.65 11.41
C SER A 61 -4.57 -17.63 10.99
N LEU A 62 -5.33 -17.97 9.94
CA LEU A 62 -6.40 -17.15 9.35
C LEU A 62 -7.48 -16.69 10.36
N GLU A 63 -7.70 -17.45 11.43
CA GLU A 63 -8.59 -17.05 12.54
C GLU A 63 -8.02 -15.88 13.36
N ALA A 64 -6.70 -15.80 13.52
CA ALA A 64 -6.04 -14.67 14.15
C ALA A 64 -6.09 -13.41 13.29
N ILE A 65 -6.12 -13.50 11.96
CA ILE A 65 -6.29 -12.32 11.10
C ILE A 65 -7.67 -11.67 11.32
N ARG A 66 -8.73 -12.48 11.52
CA ARG A 66 -10.07 -11.98 11.87
C ARG A 66 -10.14 -11.42 13.29
N SER A 67 -9.42 -11.99 14.25
CA SER A 67 -9.46 -11.55 15.65
C SER A 67 -8.41 -10.49 16.03
N SER A 68 -7.31 -10.36 15.28
CA SER A 68 -6.21 -9.41 15.53
C SER A 68 -6.50 -7.99 15.07
N GLY A 69 -7.53 -7.79 14.23
CA GLY A 69 -7.82 -6.49 13.63
C GLY A 69 -6.76 -6.06 12.61
N PHE A 70 -5.94 -6.98 12.07
CA PHE A 70 -4.99 -6.64 11.01
C PHE A 70 -5.74 -6.18 9.75
N PRO A 71 -5.47 -4.97 9.23
CA PRO A 71 -6.25 -4.42 8.14
C PRO A 71 -6.06 -5.18 6.83
N ASP A 72 -7.03 -5.05 5.92
CA ASP A 72 -6.85 -5.51 4.54
C ASP A 72 -5.65 -4.79 3.89
N ARG A 73 -5.09 -5.39 2.83
CA ARG A 73 -3.88 -4.87 2.19
C ARG A 73 -4.01 -3.43 1.68
N GLY A 74 -5.20 -3.03 1.22
CA GLY A 74 -5.47 -1.68 0.76
C GLY A 74 -5.44 -0.68 1.90
N SER A 75 -6.12 -1.01 3.00
CA SER A 75 -6.10 -0.19 4.23
C SER A 75 -4.72 -0.13 4.89
N SER A 76 -3.98 -1.24 4.90
CA SER A 76 -2.57 -1.30 5.36
C SER A 76 -1.69 -0.34 4.56
N PHE A 77 -1.80 -0.40 3.24
CA PHE A 77 -1.01 0.42 2.34
C PHE A 77 -1.44 1.91 2.41
N ALA A 78 -2.73 2.20 2.53
CA ALA A 78 -3.24 3.55 2.73
C ALA A 78 -2.63 4.21 3.98
N ARG A 79 -2.65 3.50 5.11
CA ARG A 79 -2.07 3.98 6.37
C ARG A 79 -0.57 4.26 6.24
N LEU A 80 0.15 3.40 5.53
CA LEU A 80 1.58 3.58 5.26
C LEU A 80 1.86 4.84 4.41
N LEU A 81 1.04 5.09 3.38
CA LEU A 81 1.14 6.32 2.59
C LEU A 81 0.86 7.57 3.44
N ASP A 82 -0.19 7.51 4.26
CA ASP A 82 -0.63 8.62 5.12
C ASP A 82 0.41 8.96 6.17
N SER A 83 1.02 7.96 6.79
CA SER A 83 2.08 8.17 7.77
C SER A 83 3.33 8.83 7.21
N CYS A 84 3.57 8.64 5.92
CA CYS A 84 4.77 9.11 5.23
C CYS A 84 4.49 10.35 4.36
N GLY A 85 3.27 10.89 4.35
CA GLY A 85 2.90 12.04 3.53
C GLY A 85 3.02 11.79 2.01
N ILE A 86 2.87 10.54 1.56
CA ILE A 86 3.09 10.18 0.16
C ILE A 86 1.81 10.32 -0.66
N GLU A 87 1.73 11.38 -1.45
CA GLU A 87 0.54 11.67 -2.28
C GLU A 87 0.84 11.77 -3.79
N LYS A 88 2.08 12.10 -4.16
CA LYS A 88 2.46 12.29 -5.57
C LYS A 88 2.44 10.95 -6.30
N LYS A 89 1.86 10.94 -7.51
CA LYS A 89 1.64 9.70 -8.31
C LYS A 89 2.91 8.85 -8.49
N ALA A 90 4.04 9.48 -8.76
CA ALA A 90 5.31 8.79 -8.93
C ALA A 90 5.72 8.10 -7.61
N ASP A 91 5.67 8.82 -6.50
CA ASP A 91 6.05 8.33 -5.19
C ASP A 91 5.10 7.23 -4.70
N VAL A 92 3.79 7.35 -4.97
CA VAL A 92 2.79 6.31 -4.69
C VAL A 92 3.08 5.02 -5.47
N ILE A 93 3.48 5.13 -6.75
CA ILE A 93 3.86 3.96 -7.57
C ILE A 93 5.13 3.31 -7.02
N LEU A 94 6.13 4.12 -6.65
CA LEU A 94 7.38 3.64 -6.05
C LEU A 94 7.12 2.91 -4.72
N ALA A 95 6.32 3.52 -3.85
CA ALA A 95 5.84 2.97 -2.59
C ALA A 95 5.09 1.64 -2.78
N ALA A 96 4.19 1.56 -3.78
CA ALA A 96 3.44 0.35 -4.09
C ALA A 96 4.36 -0.80 -4.52
N ILE A 97 5.38 -0.52 -5.33
CA ILE A 97 6.38 -1.53 -5.73
C ILE A 97 7.09 -2.07 -4.49
N GLN A 98 7.58 -1.19 -3.61
CA GLN A 98 8.29 -1.63 -2.41
C GLN A 98 7.38 -2.41 -1.46
N TYR A 99 6.13 -1.96 -1.28
CA TYR A 99 5.14 -2.65 -0.45
C TYR A 99 4.93 -4.09 -0.92
N LEU A 100 4.65 -4.29 -2.22
CA LEU A 100 4.41 -5.63 -2.76
C LEU A 100 5.64 -6.54 -2.63
N ARG A 101 6.86 -6.00 -2.83
CA ARG A 101 8.10 -6.77 -2.72
C ARG A 101 8.45 -7.11 -1.26
N SER A 102 8.34 -6.14 -0.35
CA SER A 102 8.86 -6.26 1.01
C SER A 102 7.85 -6.82 2.00
N VAL A 103 6.59 -6.39 1.89
CA VAL A 103 5.49 -6.79 2.77
C VAL A 103 4.76 -7.98 2.17
N GLU A 104 4.31 -7.89 0.92
CA GLU A 104 3.51 -8.96 0.30
C GLU A 104 4.34 -10.17 -0.16
N LYS A 105 5.66 -10.00 -0.33
CA LYS A 105 6.60 -10.99 -0.88
C LYS A 105 6.28 -11.41 -2.31
N GLU A 106 5.54 -10.58 -3.04
CA GLU A 106 5.23 -10.83 -4.44
C GLU A 106 6.48 -10.56 -5.29
N GLY A 107 7.06 -11.60 -5.89
CA GLY A 107 8.28 -11.48 -6.71
C GLY A 107 8.05 -10.98 -8.14
N HIS A 108 6.79 -10.92 -8.59
CA HIS A 108 6.39 -10.47 -9.91
C HIS A 108 5.03 -9.79 -9.83
N THR A 109 4.96 -8.51 -10.22
CA THR A 109 3.72 -7.73 -10.17
C THR A 109 3.56 -6.87 -11.41
N GLN A 110 2.54 -7.16 -12.22
CA GLN A 110 2.25 -6.39 -13.42
C GLN A 110 1.78 -4.97 -13.05
N PRO A 111 1.91 -3.98 -13.97
CA PRO A 111 1.36 -2.65 -13.77
C PRO A 111 -0.15 -2.61 -13.46
N ARG A 112 -0.91 -3.66 -13.80
CA ARG A 112 -2.32 -3.78 -13.44
C ARG A 112 -2.51 -4.11 -11.95
N GLU A 113 -1.62 -4.89 -11.36
CA GLU A 113 -1.66 -5.29 -9.95
C GLU A 113 -1.28 -4.11 -9.05
N LEU A 114 -0.27 -3.33 -9.44
CA LEU A 114 0.05 -2.04 -8.79
C LEU A 114 -1.17 -1.10 -8.77
N ARG A 115 -1.87 -0.97 -9.90
CA ARG A 115 -3.09 -0.16 -9.97
C ARG A 115 -4.19 -0.71 -9.08
N ARG A 116 -4.33 -2.03 -8.98
CA ARG A 116 -5.32 -2.67 -8.12
C ARG A 116 -5.05 -2.32 -6.65
N LEU A 117 -3.82 -2.49 -6.17
CA LEU A 117 -3.43 -2.11 -4.80
C LEU A 117 -3.72 -0.62 -4.52
N ILE A 118 -3.34 0.27 -5.43
CA ILE A 118 -3.58 1.71 -5.26
C ILE A 118 -5.08 2.02 -5.18
N VAL A 119 -5.93 1.35 -5.96
CA VAL A 119 -7.40 1.54 -5.87
C VAL A 119 -7.95 1.02 -4.55
N GLU A 120 -7.43 -0.09 -4.04
CA GLU A 120 -7.84 -0.68 -2.77
C GLU A 120 -7.54 0.22 -1.56
N THR A 121 -6.60 1.18 -1.68
CA THR A 121 -6.41 2.23 -0.65
C THR A 121 -7.63 3.13 -0.46
N LYS A 122 -8.56 3.14 -1.41
CA LYS A 122 -9.73 4.04 -1.48
C LYS A 122 -9.39 5.54 -1.52
N LYS A 123 -8.11 5.93 -1.48
CA LYS A 123 -7.64 7.32 -1.63
C LYS A 123 -7.86 7.87 -3.04
N TRP A 124 -7.73 7.01 -4.05
CA TRP A 124 -7.95 7.38 -5.45
C TRP A 124 -9.03 6.53 -6.12
N LYS A 125 -9.93 7.19 -6.85
CA LYS A 125 -10.98 6.51 -7.62
C LYS A 125 -10.37 5.63 -8.72
N LYS A 126 -11.00 4.49 -9.00
CA LYS A 126 -10.60 3.54 -10.07
C LYS A 126 -10.37 4.21 -11.43
N LYS A 127 -11.24 5.16 -11.82
CA LYS A 127 -11.11 5.93 -13.07
C LYS A 127 -9.81 6.74 -13.11
N THR A 128 -9.48 7.38 -11.99
CA THR A 128 -8.25 8.18 -11.83
C THR A 128 -7.02 7.30 -11.95
N VAL A 129 -6.97 6.17 -11.23
CA VAL A 129 -5.82 5.27 -11.27
C VAL A 129 -5.67 4.59 -12.64
N LYS A 130 -6.78 4.33 -13.35
CA LYS A 130 -6.75 3.76 -14.72
C LYS A 130 -6.01 4.67 -15.70
N SER A 131 -6.11 6.00 -15.56
CA SER A 131 -5.41 6.95 -16.42
C SER A 131 -3.91 7.08 -16.10
N TRP A 132 -3.44 6.49 -14.99
CA TRP A 132 -2.02 6.54 -14.64
C TRP A 132 -1.25 5.60 -15.56
N ASN A 133 -0.33 6.16 -16.35
CA ASN A 133 0.58 5.39 -17.17
C ASN A 133 1.72 4.80 -16.30
N VAL A 134 1.38 3.79 -15.49
CA VAL A 134 2.30 3.17 -14.53
C VAL A 134 3.56 2.66 -15.20
N SER A 135 3.46 2.08 -16.40
CA SER A 135 4.63 1.62 -17.16
C SER A 135 5.60 2.76 -17.46
N LEU A 136 5.10 3.93 -17.88
CA LEU A 136 5.94 5.10 -18.15
C LEU A 136 6.62 5.63 -16.88
N TYR A 137 5.92 5.65 -15.74
CA TYR A 137 6.54 6.02 -14.46
C TYR A 137 7.66 5.06 -14.07
N ILE A 138 7.43 3.75 -14.21
CA ILE A 138 8.46 2.72 -13.96
C ILE A 138 9.67 2.94 -14.88
N SER A 139 9.45 3.14 -16.18
CA SER A 139 10.53 3.40 -17.14
C SER A 139 11.35 4.64 -16.77
N ARG A 140 10.69 5.72 -16.35
CA ARG A 140 11.39 6.95 -15.90
C ARG A 140 12.20 6.72 -14.62
N MET A 141 11.66 5.98 -13.66
CA MET A 141 12.38 5.65 -12.42
C MET A 141 13.57 4.71 -12.63
N LEU A 142 13.49 3.82 -13.63
CA LEU A 142 14.61 2.96 -14.06
C LEU A 142 15.71 3.75 -14.77
N GLN A 143 15.36 4.82 -15.48
CA GLN A 143 16.32 5.68 -16.17
C GLN A 143 17.01 6.68 -15.22
N GLY A 144 16.36 7.02 -14.09
CA GLY A 144 16.78 8.13 -13.26
C GLY A 144 16.42 9.48 -13.91
N ASN A 145 16.83 10.59 -13.29
CA ASN A 145 16.69 11.91 -13.91
C ASN A 145 18.04 12.35 -14.51
N PRO A 146 18.21 12.29 -15.84
CA PRO A 146 19.48 12.62 -16.50
C PRO A 146 19.88 14.09 -16.29
N THR A 147 18.89 14.98 -16.17
CA THR A 147 19.06 16.44 -16.11
C THR A 147 19.48 16.92 -14.72
N SER A 148 19.23 16.13 -13.69
CA SER A 148 19.48 16.50 -12.28
C SER A 148 20.51 15.59 -11.60
N GLY A 149 21.18 14.72 -12.36
CA GLY A 149 22.14 13.73 -11.81
C GLY A 149 21.49 12.72 -10.84
N GLY A 150 20.16 12.57 -10.89
CA GLY A 150 19.42 11.74 -9.95
C GLY A 150 19.59 10.26 -10.27
N ALA A 151 20.17 9.50 -9.34
CA ALA A 151 20.32 8.05 -9.47
C ALA A 151 18.96 7.36 -9.76
N PRO A 152 18.93 6.26 -10.53
CA PRO A 152 17.73 5.47 -10.73
C PRO A 152 17.11 5.04 -9.40
N LEU A 153 15.79 5.19 -9.27
CA LEU A 153 15.04 4.77 -8.08
C LEU A 153 14.63 3.29 -8.15
N LEU A 154 14.64 2.73 -9.37
CA LEU A 154 14.33 1.33 -9.63
C LEU A 154 15.48 0.65 -10.38
N GLU A 155 15.58 -0.66 -10.21
CA GLU A 155 16.46 -1.52 -10.99
C GLU A 155 15.79 -2.86 -11.31
N PHE A 156 16.38 -3.58 -12.27
CA PHE A 156 16.01 -4.97 -12.52
C PHE A 156 16.88 -5.90 -11.66
N PRO A 157 16.29 -6.87 -10.95
CA PRO A 157 17.07 -7.87 -10.22
C PRO A 157 18.00 -8.65 -11.15
N ARG A 158 19.24 -8.90 -10.72
CA ARG A 158 20.31 -9.53 -11.53
C ARG A 158 19.91 -10.86 -12.20
N ARG A 159 19.01 -11.65 -11.61
CA ARG A 159 18.59 -12.98 -12.08
C ARG A 159 17.14 -13.05 -12.58
N ARG A 160 16.53 -11.91 -12.94
CA ARG A 160 15.14 -11.84 -13.41
C ARG A 160 15.05 -11.19 -14.79
N PRO A 161 13.99 -11.50 -15.58
CA PRO A 161 13.75 -10.82 -16.84
C PRO A 161 13.65 -9.30 -16.68
N ARG A 162 14.19 -8.54 -17.63
CA ARG A 162 14.07 -7.07 -17.69
C ARG A 162 12.67 -6.65 -18.12
N ARG A 163 11.70 -6.86 -17.23
CA ARG A 163 10.29 -6.50 -17.42
C ARG A 163 9.82 -5.69 -16.22
N ASN A 164 8.92 -4.73 -16.46
CA ASN A 164 8.33 -3.90 -15.40
C ASN A 164 7.74 -4.73 -14.24
N GLY A 165 7.34 -5.97 -14.51
CA GLY A 165 6.85 -6.90 -13.51
C GLY A 165 7.85 -7.28 -12.41
N TYR A 166 9.16 -7.15 -12.64
CA TYR A 166 10.19 -7.63 -11.72
C TYR A 166 10.97 -6.52 -11.03
N VAL A 167 10.66 -5.25 -11.33
CA VAL A 167 11.44 -4.12 -10.78
C VAL A 167 11.43 -4.12 -9.26
N VAL A 168 12.55 -3.68 -8.69
CA VAL A 168 12.77 -3.47 -7.27
C VAL A 168 13.39 -2.09 -7.06
N LEU A 169 13.31 -1.56 -5.84
CA LEU A 169 13.92 -0.27 -5.52
C LEU A 169 15.43 -0.43 -5.36
N THR A 170 16.14 0.57 -5.85
CA THR A 170 17.56 0.77 -5.53
C THR A 170 17.72 1.28 -4.10
N GLU A 171 18.95 1.50 -3.66
CA GLU A 171 19.23 2.26 -2.44
C GLU A 171 18.68 3.70 -2.54
N ALA A 172 19.00 4.41 -3.62
CA ALA A 172 18.48 5.77 -3.86
C ALA A 172 16.94 5.84 -3.86
N GLY A 173 16.25 4.81 -4.37
CA GLY A 173 14.79 4.70 -4.31
C GLY A 173 14.25 4.61 -2.88
N ARG A 174 14.93 3.87 -2.01
CA ARG A 174 14.58 3.75 -0.59
C ARG A 174 14.85 5.05 0.16
N ASP A 175 16.02 5.65 -0.06
CA ASP A 175 16.40 6.93 0.54
C ASP A 175 15.44 8.06 0.15
N HIS A 176 14.94 8.03 -1.10
CA HIS A 176 13.94 8.98 -1.57
C HIS A 176 12.64 8.89 -0.77
N LEU A 177 12.12 7.68 -0.51
CA LEU A 177 10.92 7.48 0.29
C LEU A 177 11.14 7.83 1.77
N ASP A 178 12.33 7.55 2.30
CA ASP A 178 12.71 7.95 3.66
C ASP A 178 12.77 9.48 3.81
N ARG A 179 13.36 10.18 2.83
CA ARG A 179 13.41 11.64 2.80
C ARG A 179 12.02 12.26 2.72
N LEU A 180 11.14 11.72 1.88
CA LEU A 180 9.75 12.19 1.79
C LEU A 180 9.02 12.09 3.13
N SER A 181 9.25 10.98 3.84
CA SER A 181 8.68 10.79 5.17
C SER A 181 9.18 11.86 6.14
N LEU A 182 10.46 12.21 6.12
CA LEU A 182 11.03 13.22 7.02
C LEU A 182 10.64 14.67 6.65
N SER A 183 10.21 14.92 5.41
CA SER A 183 9.85 16.27 4.91
C SER A 183 8.36 16.63 5.05
N ARG A 184 7.61 15.90 5.88
CA ARG A 184 6.16 16.01 6.02
C ARG A 184 5.71 17.14 6.94
#